data_AF-A0AA35CN76-F1
#
_entry.id   AF-A0AA35CN76-F1
#
_cell.length_a   1.000
_cell.length_b   1.000
_cell.length_c   1.000
_cell.angle_alpha   90.00
_cell.angle_beta   90.00
_cell.angle_gamma   90.00
#
_symmetry.space_group_name_H-M   'P 1'
#
loop_
_entity.id
_entity.type
_entity.pdbx_description
1 polymer ?
#
loop_
_entity_poly.entity_id
_entity_poly.type
_entity_poly.pdbx_seq_one_letter_code
_entity_poly.pdbx_strand_id
1 'polypeptide(L)'
;MLAPKRVQWRKPHRKSNLRGRTKGGAFIAFGEYGLQALEPGWITDRQIEAARVAITRFVRRGGKLWIKIFPHKAITKKPAETRMGSGKGTPEFWVAVVKPGRILFEMAGVPEDVAREALRLASHKLPVKTRFVTKADAPPPDRAEQAPADAAPQPAGAEAKAGGETE
;
A
#
# COMPACT_ATOMS: atom_id res chain seq x y z
N MET A 1 5.95 -2.94 -19.78
CA MET A 1 6.10 -2.97 -18.30
C MET A 1 5.81 -1.59 -17.73
N LEU A 2 5.31 -1.51 -16.50
CA LEU A 2 4.90 -0.25 -15.87
C LEU A 2 6.12 0.59 -15.48
N ALA A 3 6.15 1.84 -15.93
CA ALA A 3 7.17 2.82 -15.55
C ALA A 3 6.59 4.23 -15.60
N PRO A 4 7.11 5.19 -14.83
CA PRO A 4 6.72 6.59 -14.94
C PRO A 4 7.11 7.16 -16.31
N LYS A 5 6.20 7.90 -16.96
CA LYS A 5 6.46 8.55 -18.25
C LYS A 5 7.55 9.63 -18.15
N ARG A 6 7.57 10.39 -17.06
CA ARG A 6 8.55 11.45 -16.78
C ARG A 6 8.85 11.46 -15.28
N VAL A 7 10.12 11.64 -14.92
CA VAL A 7 10.54 11.83 -13.52
C VAL A 7 11.37 13.10 -13.39
N GLN A 8 11.18 13.83 -12.29
CA GLN A 8 11.99 15.01 -11.97
C GLN A 8 13.44 14.63 -11.68
N TRP A 9 13.65 13.53 -10.93
CA TRP A 9 14.99 13.04 -10.58
C TRP A 9 15.20 11.61 -11.06
N ARG A 10 16.31 11.39 -11.78
CA ARG A 10 16.64 10.10 -12.38
C ARG A 10 17.18 9.06 -11.37
N LYS A 11 17.90 9.50 -10.32
CA LYS A 11 18.60 8.59 -9.37
C LYS A 11 18.27 8.89 -7.89
N PRO A 12 17.02 8.70 -7.41
CA PRO A 12 16.63 8.98 -6.03
C PRO A 12 17.36 8.07 -5.01
N HIS A 13 17.63 8.56 -3.79
CA HIS A 13 18.28 7.76 -2.75
C HIS A 13 17.52 6.46 -2.45
N ARG A 14 18.28 5.39 -2.17
CA ARG A 14 17.72 4.05 -1.99
C ARG A 14 16.84 3.93 -0.75
N LYS A 15 17.09 4.75 0.28
CA LYS A 15 16.35 4.72 1.54
C LYS A 15 14.83 4.78 1.26
N SER A 16 14.14 3.72 1.61
CA SER A 16 12.68 3.67 1.67
C SER A 16 12.35 3.37 3.11
N ASN A 17 11.55 4.21 3.76
CA ASN A 17 11.11 3.91 5.11
C ASN A 17 10.07 2.79 5.04
N LEU A 18 10.52 1.54 5.15
CA LEU A 18 9.67 0.33 5.20
C LEU A 18 9.06 0.10 6.58
N ARG A 19 9.38 0.93 7.58
CA ARG A 19 8.84 0.81 8.93
C ARG A 19 7.39 1.29 8.99
N GLY A 20 6.64 0.67 9.89
CA GLY A 20 5.24 0.99 10.17
C GLY A 20 4.24 0.43 9.15
N ARG A 21 2.98 0.78 9.33
CA ARG A 21 1.87 0.36 8.48
C ARG A 21 1.77 1.21 7.21
N THR A 22 0.98 0.76 6.24
CA THR A 22 0.69 1.57 5.05
C THR A 22 0.07 2.91 5.43
N LYS A 23 0.49 3.99 4.73
CA LYS A 23 -0.10 5.32 4.92
C LYS A 23 -1.54 5.39 4.41
N GLY A 24 -1.89 4.58 3.42
CA GLY A 24 -3.22 4.57 2.82
C GLY A 24 -3.43 3.38 1.89
N GLY A 25 -4.62 3.30 1.28
CA GLY A 25 -5.05 2.17 0.45
C GLY A 25 -5.04 0.85 1.21
N ALA A 26 -5.48 0.89 2.46
CA ALA A 26 -5.65 -0.29 3.31
C ALA A 26 -7.00 -0.99 3.09
N PHE A 27 -7.93 -0.33 2.40
CA PHE A 27 -9.28 -0.79 2.10
C PHE A 27 -9.47 -1.02 0.59
N ILE A 28 -10.50 -1.80 0.25
CA ILE A 28 -10.92 -2.06 -1.14
C ILE A 28 -11.79 -0.89 -1.59
N ALA A 29 -11.38 -0.19 -2.64
CA ALA A 29 -12.09 1.01 -3.11
C ALA A 29 -13.02 0.74 -4.30
N PHE A 30 -12.62 -0.12 -5.22
CA PHE A 30 -13.32 -0.35 -6.49
C PHE A 30 -13.88 -1.76 -6.59
N GLY A 31 -13.09 -2.76 -6.20
CA GLY A 31 -13.48 -4.16 -6.31
C GLY A 31 -14.41 -4.68 -5.21
N GLU A 32 -14.64 -5.99 -5.25
CA GLU A 32 -15.35 -6.77 -4.23
C GLU A 32 -14.35 -7.57 -3.37
N TYR A 33 -13.25 -8.00 -4.00
CA TYR A 33 -12.18 -8.78 -3.40
C TYR A 33 -10.83 -8.09 -3.56
N GLY A 34 -9.89 -8.35 -2.65
CA GLY A 34 -8.56 -7.76 -2.67
C GLY A 34 -7.46 -8.67 -2.16
N LEU A 35 -6.23 -8.37 -2.58
CA LEU A 35 -5.01 -9.00 -2.08
C LEU A 35 -4.23 -8.00 -1.23
N GLN A 36 -4.17 -8.23 0.08
CA GLN A 36 -3.51 -7.36 1.05
C GLN A 36 -2.09 -7.86 1.38
N ALA A 37 -1.11 -6.97 1.44
CA ALA A 37 0.24 -7.29 1.90
C ALA A 37 0.30 -7.40 3.44
N LEU A 38 0.95 -8.44 3.95
CA LEU A 38 1.21 -8.64 5.39
C LEU A 38 2.62 -8.18 5.78
N GLU A 39 3.56 -8.23 4.84
CA GLU A 39 4.96 -7.88 5.08
C GLU A 39 5.38 -6.66 4.23
N PRO A 40 6.34 -5.85 4.70
CA PRO A 40 6.93 -4.80 3.90
C PRO A 40 7.83 -5.39 2.81
N GLY A 41 7.87 -4.76 1.64
CA GLY A 41 8.72 -5.22 0.56
C GLY A 41 8.79 -4.27 -0.62
N TRP A 42 9.72 -4.54 -1.53
CA TRP A 42 9.76 -3.88 -2.83
C TRP A 42 9.22 -4.83 -3.88
N ILE A 43 8.21 -4.37 -4.61
CA ILE A 43 7.61 -5.12 -5.70
C ILE A 43 8.05 -4.49 -7.01
N THR A 44 8.71 -5.26 -7.87
CA THR A 44 9.17 -4.79 -9.18
C THR A 44 8.01 -4.69 -10.16
N ASP A 45 8.19 -3.89 -11.20
CA ASP A 45 7.29 -3.84 -12.36
C ASP A 45 7.03 -5.22 -12.97
N ARG A 46 8.06 -6.08 -13.02
CA ARG A 46 7.96 -7.46 -13.52
C ARG A 46 7.07 -8.35 -12.65
N GLN A 47 7.18 -8.22 -11.33
CA GLN A 47 6.36 -8.98 -10.37
C GLN A 47 4.89 -8.54 -10.43
N ILE A 48 4.63 -7.23 -10.57
CA ILE A 48 3.28 -6.70 -10.76
C ILE A 48 2.66 -7.30 -12.03
N GLU A 49 3.42 -7.31 -13.13
CA GLU A 49 2.96 -7.86 -14.40
C GLU A 49 2.76 -9.38 -14.34
N ALA A 50 3.67 -10.12 -13.70
CA ALA A 50 3.53 -11.56 -13.52
C ALA A 50 2.27 -11.92 -12.71
N ALA A 51 1.98 -11.18 -11.64
CA ALA A 51 0.76 -11.35 -10.85
C ALA A 51 -0.49 -11.01 -11.68
N ARG A 52 -0.49 -9.90 -12.43
CA ARG A 52 -1.59 -9.51 -13.34
C ARG A 52 -1.88 -10.59 -14.38
N VAL A 53 -0.84 -11.12 -15.02
CA VAL A 53 -0.95 -12.17 -16.04
C VAL A 53 -1.49 -13.45 -15.42
N ALA A 54 -1.05 -13.83 -14.23
CA ALA A 54 -1.56 -15.00 -13.52
C ALA A 54 -3.08 -14.90 -13.25
N ILE A 55 -3.53 -13.76 -12.71
CA ILE A 55 -4.95 -13.49 -12.45
C ILE A 55 -5.75 -13.56 -13.74
N THR A 56 -5.37 -12.75 -14.73
CA THR A 56 -6.13 -12.60 -15.99
C THR A 56 -6.21 -13.89 -16.81
N ARG A 57 -5.17 -14.75 -16.74
CA ARG A 57 -5.20 -16.09 -17.36
C ARG A 57 -6.16 -17.02 -16.65
N PHE A 58 -6.16 -17.04 -15.31
CA PHE A 58 -7.03 -17.93 -14.54
C PHE A 58 -8.52 -17.59 -14.75
N VAL A 59 -8.88 -16.30 -14.69
CA VAL A 59 -10.27 -15.85 -14.90
C VAL A 59 -10.70 -15.83 -16.36
N ARG A 60 -9.84 -16.30 -17.29
CA ARG A 60 -10.08 -16.34 -18.75
C ARG A 60 -10.56 -14.99 -19.32
N ARG A 61 -9.98 -13.89 -18.82
CA ARG A 61 -10.37 -12.49 -19.13
C ARG A 61 -11.79 -12.09 -18.70
N GLY A 62 -12.43 -12.86 -17.82
CA GLY A 62 -13.65 -12.46 -17.11
C GLY A 62 -13.37 -11.52 -15.93
N GLY A 63 -14.36 -10.70 -15.59
CA GLY A 63 -14.27 -9.75 -14.48
C GLY A 63 -13.38 -8.53 -14.76
N LYS A 64 -13.25 -7.69 -13.73
CA LYS A 64 -12.41 -6.49 -13.74
C LYS A 64 -11.30 -6.62 -12.70
N LEU A 65 -10.07 -6.25 -13.08
CA LEU A 65 -8.89 -6.26 -12.23
C LEU A 65 -8.33 -4.83 -12.11
N TRP A 66 -8.14 -4.37 -10.87
CA TRP A 66 -7.45 -3.12 -10.59
C TRP A 66 -6.10 -3.39 -9.94
N ILE A 67 -5.08 -2.70 -10.44
CA ILE A 67 -3.73 -2.70 -9.86
C ILE A 67 -3.63 -1.45 -8.99
N LYS A 68 -3.49 -1.63 -7.67
CA LYS A 68 -3.50 -0.53 -6.68
C LYS A 68 -2.10 0.00 -6.35
N ILE A 69 -1.07 -0.63 -6.87
CA ILE A 69 0.33 -0.26 -6.67
C ILE A 69 0.97 0.15 -8.00
N PHE A 70 1.84 1.14 -7.95
CA PHE A 70 2.56 1.63 -9.13
C PHE A 70 4.06 1.70 -8.84
N PRO A 71 4.91 1.18 -9.74
CA PRO A 71 6.36 1.20 -9.55
C PRO A 71 6.92 2.59 -9.87
N HIS A 72 7.00 3.44 -8.86
CA HIS A 72 7.41 4.84 -8.97
C HIS A 72 8.87 5.10 -8.62
N LYS A 73 9.54 4.15 -7.96
CA LYS A 73 10.90 4.34 -7.46
C LYS A 73 11.93 3.64 -8.35
N ALA A 74 12.84 4.42 -8.92
CA ALA A 74 13.97 3.87 -9.68
C ALA A 74 15.02 3.23 -8.75
N ILE A 75 15.46 2.02 -9.09
CA ILE A 75 16.56 1.31 -8.43
C ILE A 75 17.76 1.26 -9.36
N THR A 76 18.93 1.62 -8.81
CA THR A 76 20.19 1.65 -9.54
C THR A 76 21.04 0.43 -9.24
N LYS A 77 21.73 -0.10 -10.24
CA LYS A 77 22.73 -1.16 -10.10
C LYS A 77 24.07 -0.69 -10.68
N LYS A 78 25.18 -1.10 -10.07
CA LYS A 78 26.50 -0.93 -10.69
C LYS A 78 26.72 -2.06 -11.70
N PRO A 79 27.41 -1.81 -12.82
CA PRO A 79 27.80 -2.87 -13.74
C PRO A 79 28.58 -3.97 -13.00
N ALA A 80 28.44 -5.21 -13.47
CA ALA A 80 29.27 -6.30 -13.01
C ALA A 80 30.76 -5.96 -13.22
N GLU A 81 31.64 -6.57 -12.42
CA GLU A 81 33.10 -6.46 -12.58
C GLU A 81 33.69 -5.06 -12.31
N THR A 82 32.89 -4.12 -11.79
CA THR A 82 33.36 -2.79 -11.39
C THR A 82 33.66 -2.70 -9.89
N ARG A 83 34.68 -1.93 -9.52
CA ARG A 83 35.03 -1.65 -8.12
C ARG A 83 34.09 -0.64 -7.46
N MET A 84 34.21 -0.53 -6.14
CA MET A 84 33.55 0.55 -5.38
C MET A 84 34.14 1.93 -5.77
N GLY A 85 33.39 3.01 -5.53
CA GLY A 85 33.74 4.36 -6.05
C GLY A 85 32.97 4.75 -7.32
N SER A 86 33.40 5.81 -8.02
CA SER A 86 32.85 6.30 -9.30
C SER A 86 31.36 6.69 -9.29
N GLY A 87 30.81 6.96 -8.10
CA GLY A 87 29.43 7.41 -7.93
C GLY A 87 28.37 6.31 -8.05
N LYS A 88 27.13 6.73 -8.29
CA LYS A 88 25.95 5.87 -8.28
C LYS A 88 25.68 5.28 -9.65
N GLY A 89 25.37 3.98 -9.69
CA GLY A 89 25.08 3.23 -10.91
C GLY A 89 23.89 3.73 -11.73
N THR A 90 23.62 3.05 -12.84
CA THR A 90 22.51 3.37 -13.75
C THR A 90 21.19 2.82 -13.20
N PRO A 91 20.05 3.52 -13.38
CA PRO A 91 18.73 2.96 -13.08
C PRO A 91 18.45 1.74 -13.97
N GLU A 92 18.13 0.60 -13.38
CA GLU A 92 17.81 -0.63 -14.12
C GLU A 92 16.32 -0.95 -14.12
N PHE A 93 15.66 -0.80 -12.98
CA PHE A 93 14.26 -1.19 -12.83
C PHE A 93 13.52 -0.28 -11.85
N TRP A 94 12.19 -0.37 -11.91
CA TRP A 94 11.27 0.40 -11.06
C TRP A 94 10.63 -0.50 -10.02
N VAL A 95 10.47 0.03 -8.82
CA VAL A 95 9.83 -0.68 -7.71
C VAL A 95 8.70 0.12 -7.11
N ALA A 96 7.67 -0.59 -6.66
CA ALA A 96 6.66 -0.12 -5.74
C ALA A 96 7.10 -0.45 -4.31
N VAL A 97 7.13 0.55 -3.45
CA VAL A 97 7.37 0.36 -2.01
C VAL A 97 6.06 -0.04 -1.36
N VAL A 98 6.00 -1.24 -0.80
CA VAL A 98 4.81 -1.81 -0.16
C VAL A 98 5.06 -1.95 1.33
N LYS A 99 4.02 -1.63 2.12
CA LYS A 99 3.99 -1.76 3.58
C LYS A 99 2.84 -2.68 3.99
N PRO A 100 2.92 -3.29 5.19
CA PRO A 100 1.82 -4.08 5.74
C PRO A 100 0.49 -3.32 5.74
N GLY A 101 -0.58 -4.03 5.37
CA GLY A 101 -1.94 -3.52 5.27
C GLY A 101 -2.31 -2.96 3.89
N ARG A 102 -1.35 -2.73 2.98
CA ARG A 102 -1.64 -2.18 1.64
C ARG A 102 -2.37 -3.21 0.76
N ILE A 103 -3.47 -2.81 0.12
CA ILE A 103 -4.11 -3.58 -0.95
C ILE A 103 -3.30 -3.42 -2.24
N LEU A 104 -2.93 -4.56 -2.84
CA LEU A 104 -2.08 -4.64 -4.04
C LEU A 104 -2.91 -4.75 -5.31
N PHE A 105 -3.91 -5.63 -5.28
CA PHE A 105 -4.83 -5.89 -6.38
C PHE A 105 -6.26 -5.92 -5.85
N GLU A 106 -7.20 -5.46 -6.66
CA GLU A 106 -8.64 -5.60 -6.42
C GLU A 106 -9.30 -6.27 -7.62
N MET A 107 -10.38 -7.00 -7.39
CA MET A 107 -11.11 -7.70 -8.43
C MET A 107 -12.62 -7.67 -8.16
N ALA A 108 -13.41 -7.67 -9.23
CA ALA A 108 -14.88 -7.71 -9.18
C ALA A 108 -15.47 -8.41 -10.40
N GLY A 109 -16.74 -8.82 -10.30
CA GLY A 109 -17.47 -9.45 -11.40
C GLY A 109 -17.05 -10.89 -11.66
N VAL A 110 -16.61 -11.58 -10.60
CA VAL A 110 -16.30 -13.02 -10.58
C VAL A 110 -16.81 -13.59 -9.25
N PRO A 111 -17.20 -14.88 -9.21
CA PRO A 111 -17.60 -15.51 -7.96
C PRO A 111 -16.40 -15.66 -7.00
N GLU A 112 -16.69 -15.75 -5.70
CA GLU A 112 -15.66 -15.68 -4.65
C GLU A 112 -14.62 -16.81 -4.73
N ASP A 113 -15.06 -18.03 -5.05
CA ASP A 113 -14.22 -19.21 -5.22
C ASP A 113 -13.15 -18.98 -6.31
N VAL A 114 -13.58 -18.47 -7.46
CA VAL A 114 -12.70 -18.09 -8.57
C VAL A 114 -11.79 -16.93 -8.16
N ALA A 115 -12.32 -15.95 -7.44
CA ALA A 115 -11.55 -14.80 -7.01
C ALA A 115 -10.41 -15.19 -6.04
N ARG A 116 -10.74 -16.03 -5.07
CA ARG A 116 -9.82 -16.54 -4.05
C ARG A 116 -8.69 -17.32 -4.67
N GLU A 117 -9.00 -18.21 -5.60
CA GLU A 117 -8.00 -19.02 -6.29
C GLU A 117 -7.11 -18.17 -7.22
N ALA A 118 -7.69 -17.24 -7.97
CA ALA A 118 -6.93 -16.33 -8.83
C ALA A 118 -5.92 -15.48 -8.02
N LEU A 119 -6.36 -14.94 -6.88
CA LEU A 119 -5.52 -14.12 -6.00
C LEU A 119 -4.46 -14.95 -5.25
N ARG A 120 -4.74 -16.23 -4.96
CA ARG A 120 -3.75 -17.19 -4.44
C ARG A 120 -2.65 -17.48 -5.48
N LEU A 121 -3.00 -17.64 -6.75
CA LEU A 121 -2.00 -17.80 -7.81
C LEU A 121 -1.14 -16.54 -7.98
N ALA A 122 -1.76 -15.36 -7.82
CA ALA A 122 -1.06 -14.08 -7.84
C ALA A 122 -0.06 -13.93 -6.68
N SER A 123 -0.42 -14.37 -5.47
CA SER A 123 0.46 -14.24 -4.30
C SER A 123 1.78 -14.98 -4.47
N HIS A 124 1.78 -16.13 -5.16
CA HIS A 124 3.00 -16.88 -5.48
C HIS A 124 3.96 -16.15 -6.43
N LYS A 125 3.54 -15.05 -7.06
CA LYS A 125 4.38 -14.21 -7.92
C LYS A 125 4.98 -13.02 -7.18
N LEU A 126 4.58 -12.80 -5.93
CA LEU A 126 4.98 -11.64 -5.14
C LEU A 126 6.01 -12.05 -4.08
N PRO A 127 6.97 -11.16 -3.74
CA PRO A 127 8.01 -11.44 -2.75
C PRO A 127 7.57 -11.16 -1.30
N VAL A 128 6.27 -11.02 -1.04
CA VAL A 128 5.72 -10.66 0.28
C VAL A 128 4.59 -11.62 0.64
N LYS A 129 4.43 -11.92 1.93
CA LYS A 129 3.22 -12.61 2.39
C LYS A 129 1.99 -11.75 2.16
N THR A 130 0.90 -12.38 1.73
CA THR A 130 -0.35 -11.71 1.42
C THR A 130 -1.54 -12.43 2.02
N ARG A 131 -2.65 -11.72 2.17
CA ARG A 131 -3.94 -12.23 2.64
C ARG A 131 -5.04 -11.84 1.66
N PHE A 132 -5.95 -12.77 1.38
CA PHE A 132 -7.21 -12.48 0.68
C PHE A 132 -8.16 -11.72 1.61
N VAL A 133 -8.78 -10.67 1.10
CA VAL A 133 -9.74 -9.85 1.84
C VAL A 133 -10.98 -9.62 1.00
N THR A 134 -12.14 -9.69 1.63
CA THR A 134 -13.40 -9.22 1.04
C THR A 134 -13.65 -7.77 1.43
N LYS A 135 -14.60 -7.11 0.74
CA LYS A 135 -15.00 -5.73 1.05
C LYS A 135 -15.51 -5.55 2.49
N ALA A 136 -16.09 -6.61 3.09
CA ALA A 136 -16.55 -6.59 4.47
C ALA A 136 -15.39 -6.72 5.48
N ASP A 137 -14.33 -7.47 5.14
CA ASP A 137 -13.18 -7.69 6.02
C ASP A 137 -12.17 -6.53 6.00
N ALA A 138 -12.19 -5.74 4.92
CA ALA A 138 -11.35 -4.57 4.82
C ALA A 138 -11.82 -3.52 5.84
N PRO A 139 -10.93 -2.95 6.67
CA PRO A 139 -11.33 -1.88 7.58
C PRO A 139 -12.04 -0.80 6.76
N PRO A 140 -13.19 -0.28 7.23
CA PRO A 140 -13.85 0.83 6.56
C PRO A 140 -12.84 1.93 6.25
N PRO A 141 -13.01 2.71 5.17
CA PRO A 141 -12.29 3.98 5.07
C PRO A 141 -12.70 4.80 6.29
N ASP A 142 -11.88 4.76 7.35
CA ASP A 142 -12.25 5.36 8.62
C ASP A 142 -12.66 6.81 8.39
N ARG A 143 -13.68 7.23 9.15
CA ARG A 143 -14.09 8.61 9.45
C ARG A 143 -12.95 9.40 10.12
N ALA A 144 -11.72 9.26 9.64
CA ALA A 144 -10.50 9.88 10.14
C ALA A 144 -10.34 11.34 9.66
N GLU A 145 -11.45 11.99 9.29
CA GLU A 145 -11.51 13.41 8.94
C GLU A 145 -12.84 14.09 9.35
N GLN A 146 -13.63 13.47 10.24
CA GLN A 146 -14.78 14.10 10.90
C GLN A 146 -14.69 13.92 12.41
N ALA A 147 -13.67 14.52 13.02
CA ALA A 147 -13.84 15.10 14.34
C ALA A 147 -14.20 16.57 14.11
N PRO A 148 -15.30 17.11 14.66
CA PRO A 148 -15.46 18.56 14.67
C PRO A 148 -14.29 19.15 15.46
N ALA A 149 -13.59 20.11 14.86
CA ALA A 149 -12.51 20.85 15.49
C ALA A 149 -12.99 21.78 16.63
N ASP A 150 -14.30 21.83 16.90
CA ASP A 150 -14.93 22.64 17.93
C ASP A 150 -15.44 21.78 19.09
N ALA A 151 -14.54 21.48 20.02
CA ALA A 151 -14.90 21.24 21.41
C ALA A 151 -13.70 21.59 22.28
N ALA A 152 -13.39 22.89 22.35
CA ALA A 152 -12.59 23.41 23.44
C ALA A 152 -13.24 22.94 24.76
N PRO A 153 -12.48 22.37 25.72
CA PRO A 153 -13.02 22.10 27.03
C PRO A 153 -13.40 23.43 27.66
N GLN A 154 -14.69 23.65 27.86
CA GLN A 154 -15.17 24.73 28.71
C GLN A 154 -14.49 24.56 30.08
N PRO A 155 -13.82 25.58 30.63
CA PRO A 155 -13.24 25.46 31.95
C PRO A 155 -14.36 25.19 32.96
N ALA A 156 -14.24 24.05 33.64
CA ALA A 156 -15.08 23.66 34.76
C ALA A 156 -15.11 24.78 35.82
N GLY A 157 -16.30 25.03 36.36
CA GLY A 157 -16.59 26.13 37.27
C GLY A 157 -15.62 26.22 38.45
N ALA A 158 -15.13 27.44 38.68
CA ALA A 158 -14.56 27.84 39.95
C ALA A 158 -15.71 28.06 40.95
N GLU A 159 -16.11 27.01 41.66
CA GLU A 159 -16.81 27.18 42.94
C GLU A 159 -15.78 27.54 44.01
N ALA A 160 -15.61 28.83 44.25
CA ALA A 160 -14.92 29.33 45.43
C ALA A 160 -15.89 29.26 46.63
N LYS A 161 -15.77 28.21 47.44
CA LYS A 161 -16.18 28.23 48.85
C LYS A 161 -14.93 28.17 49.72
N ALA A 162 -14.55 29.33 50.24
CA ALA A 162 -13.84 29.50 51.51
C ALA A 162 -14.55 30.71 52.14
N GLY A 163 -15.35 30.54 53.18
CA GLY A 163 -14.85 30.18 54.50
C GLY A 163 -14.84 31.50 55.28
N GLY A 164 -15.92 31.74 56.03
CA GLY A 164 -15.92 32.80 57.02
C GLY A 164 -15.10 32.38 58.23
N GLU A 165 -14.40 33.35 58.84
CA GLU A 165 -14.22 33.51 60.29
C GLU A 165 -13.32 34.73 60.56
N THR A 166 -13.70 35.50 61.59
CA THR A 166 -12.97 36.60 62.31
C THR A 166 -12.81 37.93 61.54
N GLU A 167 -13.20 39.11 62.04
CA GLU A 167 -13.52 39.66 63.37
C GLU A 167 -14.80 40.53 63.31
#